data_AF-A0AAV9IVA6-F1
#
_entry.id   AF-A0AAV9IVA6-F1
#
_cell.length_a   1.000
_cell.length_b   1.000
_cell.length_c   1.000
_cell.angle_alpha   90.00
_cell.angle_beta   90.00
_cell.angle_gamma   90.00
#
_symmetry.space_group_name_H-M   'P 1'
#
loop_
_entity.id
_entity.type
_entity.pdbx_description
1 polymer ?
#
loop_
_entity_poly.entity_id
_entity_poly.type
_entity_poly.pdbx_seq_one_letter_code
_entity_poly.pdbx_strand_id
1 'polypeptide(L)'
;MSSLTSYSSESSQADGDPLAQRVQAAVYRSGWGGLSRRRAWPAAAGLTDECTALAEEWRSADADGEAQLLEAFTRCARHMGEANCDELVGVVLSYDFLHGERCDELFRSFAMNLVTSNARYVEPVLLALVRKFQVESAAALRAVHATVAAVLELYPSATVALERCVERVFPHSSRSAGELERHVRACLQTLEYAPRCTAFVVTCVVWRLVELDLEAVHAAKSVGSEDADLFEMDRELRPIEPAAGEANVDIATEALPAAKLDACLDHFLGYCAACEIGAQETVCAALLDATERHLLPTPRTRHVQFALLVFVGSAEGRLTEVMLRRLLSLLADPLAARSSRVSAALYGSSLVASSRAVSAESAARWVTALATWLHWYLEGASAVGSDWRQVAEQHLVFYAVTGALVYAIVSRCEDLTLSEAGRERLRSLRLARLLRSPMEPLRMLPTALTRAFGATLSGRQVLDLSDMESTEAETLALELFYPFEEYSLPLSVRHVRQHHRQMGGQGDPADEIDTLTSQEARGRRISWYGMANREQSWLAGMPSFTPPAYL
;
A
#
# COMPACT_ATOMS: atom_id res chain seq x y z
N MET A 1 25.44 58.10 -40.66
CA MET A 1 26.24 58.41 -39.46
C MET A 1 25.75 57.46 -38.37
N SER A 2 26.26 56.22 -38.35
CA SER A 2 27.40 55.75 -37.51
C SER A 2 27.02 55.82 -36.03
N SER A 3 26.83 54.73 -35.27
CA SER A 3 27.67 53.53 -35.06
C SER A 3 26.81 52.50 -34.28
N LEU A 4 26.63 51.22 -34.61
CA LEU A 4 27.61 50.12 -34.69
C LEU A 4 28.69 50.14 -33.59
N THR A 5 28.33 49.58 -32.43
CA THR A 5 29.23 48.98 -31.44
C THR A 5 28.57 47.69 -30.94
N SER A 6 28.89 46.58 -31.63
CA SER A 6 29.63 45.44 -31.07
C SER A 6 28.87 44.64 -30.01
N TYR A 7 27.88 43.87 -30.47
CA TYR A 7 27.48 42.61 -29.85
C TYR A 7 28.40 41.53 -30.43
N SER A 8 29.51 41.27 -29.76
CA SER A 8 30.44 40.20 -30.09
C SER A 8 31.06 39.72 -28.79
N SER A 9 31.23 38.41 -28.68
CA SER A 9 31.92 37.66 -27.63
C SER A 9 31.17 37.38 -26.32
N GLU A 10 30.17 36.49 -26.39
CA GLU A 10 30.01 35.40 -25.39
C GLU A 10 29.69 34.06 -26.09
N SER A 11 30.22 33.86 -27.30
CA SER A 11 30.12 32.62 -28.10
C SER A 11 31.23 31.59 -27.79
N SER A 12 31.99 31.78 -26.71
CA SER A 12 33.28 31.11 -26.49
C SER A 12 33.22 29.71 -25.86
N GLN A 13 32.06 29.03 -25.83
CA GLN A 13 31.98 27.67 -25.25
C GLN A 13 31.76 26.54 -26.28
N ALA A 14 31.63 26.86 -27.58
CA ALA A 14 31.48 25.88 -28.66
C ALA A 14 32.65 25.88 -29.69
N ASP A 15 33.70 26.66 -29.46
CA ASP A 15 34.66 27.10 -30.49
C ASP A 15 35.72 26.06 -30.94
N GLY A 16 35.55 24.76 -30.65
CA GLY A 16 36.56 23.75 -31.04
C GLY A 16 36.04 22.38 -31.48
N ASP A 17 34.74 22.10 -31.37
CA ASP A 17 34.21 20.75 -31.59
C ASP A 17 33.22 20.72 -32.77
N PRO A 18 33.57 20.05 -33.88
CA PRO A 18 32.74 20.03 -35.09
C PRO A 18 31.38 19.37 -34.86
N LEU A 19 31.25 18.43 -33.91
CA LEU A 19 29.98 17.77 -33.60
C LEU A 19 29.04 18.72 -32.85
N ALA A 20 29.56 19.45 -31.87
CA ALA A 20 28.80 20.46 -31.12
C ALA A 20 28.31 21.59 -32.03
N GLN A 21 29.14 22.05 -32.97
CA GLN A 21 28.74 23.03 -33.98
C GLN A 21 27.64 22.50 -34.91
N ARG A 22 27.70 21.22 -35.30
CA ARG A 22 26.66 20.56 -36.12
C ARG A 22 25.34 20.47 -35.37
N VAL A 23 25.36 20.04 -34.11
CA VAL A 23 24.17 19.99 -33.24
C VAL A 23 23.58 21.38 -33.05
N GLN A 24 24.42 22.39 -32.74
CA GLN A 24 23.98 23.76 -32.60
C GLN A 24 23.32 24.28 -33.89
N ALA A 25 23.93 24.07 -35.05
CA ALA A 25 23.36 24.49 -36.34
C ALA A 25 22.00 23.83 -36.64
N ALA A 26 21.82 22.55 -36.28
CA ALA A 26 20.56 21.84 -36.45
C ALA A 26 19.47 22.37 -35.50
N VAL A 27 19.82 22.65 -34.24
CA VAL A 27 18.91 23.24 -33.23
C VAL A 27 18.46 24.65 -33.61
N TYR A 28 19.38 25.49 -34.11
CA TYR A 28 19.01 26.83 -34.58
C TYR A 28 18.08 26.78 -35.81
N ARG A 29 18.34 25.89 -36.77
CA ARG A 29 17.50 25.75 -37.97
C ARG A 29 16.08 25.26 -37.65
N SER A 30 15.96 24.32 -36.72
CA SER A 30 14.66 23.78 -36.29
C SER A 30 13.86 24.75 -35.42
N GLY A 31 14.48 25.40 -34.42
CA GLY A 31 13.74 26.25 -33.49
C GLY A 31 13.48 27.69 -33.94
N TRP A 32 14.33 28.26 -34.82
CA TRP A 32 14.15 29.64 -35.29
C TRP A 32 13.46 29.77 -36.65
N GLY A 33 13.42 28.70 -37.46
CA GLY A 33 12.68 28.67 -38.73
C GLY A 33 11.15 28.75 -38.57
N GLY A 34 10.62 28.44 -37.39
CA GLY A 34 9.18 28.36 -37.10
C GLY A 34 8.53 29.60 -36.47
N LEU A 35 9.28 30.68 -36.21
CA LEU A 35 8.81 31.85 -35.46
C LEU A 35 7.66 32.66 -36.10
N SER A 36 7.13 32.24 -37.26
CA SER A 36 5.96 32.89 -37.89
C SER A 36 4.59 32.35 -37.48
N ARG A 37 4.46 31.26 -36.71
CA ARG A 37 3.14 30.73 -36.32
C ARG A 37 3.03 30.44 -34.83
N ARG A 38 2.54 31.44 -34.09
CA ARG A 38 2.09 31.29 -32.69
C ARG A 38 0.70 30.67 -32.62
N ARG A 39 0.45 30.05 -31.46
CA ARG A 39 -0.84 29.69 -30.84
C ARG A 39 -1.48 28.39 -31.32
N ALA A 40 -0.91 27.29 -30.86
CA ALA A 40 -1.61 26.16 -30.25
C ALA A 40 -0.57 25.05 -30.07
N TRP A 41 -0.64 24.31 -28.97
CA TRP A 41 -0.22 22.92 -29.01
C TRP A 41 -1.13 22.21 -30.00
N PRO A 42 -0.65 21.73 -31.16
CA PRO A 42 -0.81 20.29 -31.41
C PRO A 42 0.21 19.70 -32.41
N ALA A 43 0.31 18.36 -32.42
CA ALA A 43 0.64 17.51 -33.56
C ALA A 43 1.84 17.90 -34.46
N ALA A 44 2.92 17.12 -34.35
CA ALA A 44 3.88 16.84 -35.43
C ALA A 44 4.39 18.06 -36.23
N ALA A 45 5.13 18.95 -35.58
CA ALA A 45 6.12 19.74 -36.31
C ALA A 45 7.36 18.85 -36.46
N GLY A 46 7.46 18.14 -37.60
CA GLY A 46 8.53 17.18 -37.84
C GLY A 46 9.92 17.81 -37.68
N LEU A 47 10.83 17.06 -37.05
CA LEU A 47 12.28 17.29 -37.08
C LEU A 47 12.74 17.77 -38.47
N THR A 48 13.64 18.75 -38.53
CA THR A 48 14.42 19.00 -39.75
C THR A 48 15.25 17.75 -40.11
N ASP A 49 15.53 17.52 -41.39
CA ASP A 49 16.32 16.34 -41.88
C ASP A 49 17.62 16.08 -41.07
N GLU A 50 18.26 17.14 -40.55
CA GLU A 50 19.45 17.02 -39.71
C GLU A 50 19.16 16.57 -38.27
N CYS A 51 18.03 16.96 -37.68
CA CYS A 51 17.65 16.51 -36.35
C CYS A 51 17.13 15.07 -36.39
N THR A 52 16.47 14.63 -37.48
CA THR A 52 16.17 13.20 -37.70
C THR A 52 17.45 12.40 -37.86
N ALA A 53 18.43 12.90 -38.63
CA ALA A 53 19.72 12.23 -38.80
C ALA A 53 20.48 12.10 -37.48
N LEU A 54 20.53 13.16 -36.66
CA LEU A 54 21.13 13.11 -35.31
C LEU A 54 20.40 12.13 -34.38
N ALA A 55 19.07 12.03 -34.48
CA ALA A 55 18.28 11.07 -33.73
C ALA A 55 18.53 9.62 -34.16
N GLU A 56 18.75 9.36 -35.45
CA GLU A 56 19.13 8.05 -35.97
C GLU A 56 20.57 7.69 -35.59
N GLU A 57 21.51 8.62 -35.73
CA GLU A 57 22.91 8.47 -35.32
C GLU A 57 22.98 8.11 -33.83
N TRP A 58 22.23 8.82 -32.98
CA TRP A 58 22.08 8.51 -31.56
C TRP A 58 21.57 7.09 -31.28
N ARG A 59 20.53 6.63 -31.96
CA ARG A 59 19.98 5.28 -31.75
C ARG A 59 20.92 4.16 -32.22
N SER A 60 21.86 4.48 -33.11
CA SER A 60 22.78 3.51 -33.71
C SER A 60 24.21 3.61 -33.18
N ALA A 61 24.48 4.57 -32.30
CA ALA A 61 25.81 4.87 -31.81
C ALA A 61 26.37 3.74 -30.92
N ASP A 62 27.68 3.51 -31.02
CA ASP A 62 28.42 2.72 -30.04
C ASP A 62 28.72 3.56 -28.79
N ALA A 63 29.29 2.94 -27.75
CA ALA A 63 29.53 3.63 -26.48
C ALA A 63 30.38 4.91 -26.61
N ASP A 64 31.38 4.90 -27.50
CA ASP A 64 32.24 6.06 -27.76
C ASP A 64 31.52 7.15 -28.57
N GLY A 65 30.68 6.76 -29.54
CA GLY A 65 29.83 7.66 -30.30
C GLY A 65 28.74 8.30 -29.44
N GLU A 66 28.12 7.55 -28.55
CA GLU A 66 27.15 8.08 -27.57
C GLU A 66 27.78 9.11 -26.65
N ALA A 67 29.00 8.86 -26.16
CA ALA A 67 29.71 9.82 -25.31
C ALA A 67 29.98 11.14 -26.03
N GLN A 68 30.42 11.08 -27.29
CA GLN A 68 30.67 12.27 -28.12
C GLN A 68 29.37 13.05 -28.42
N LEU A 69 28.29 12.33 -28.76
CA LEU A 69 26.98 12.94 -29.00
C LEU A 69 26.40 13.55 -27.72
N LEU A 70 26.47 12.87 -26.58
CA LEU A 70 26.04 13.41 -25.29
C LEU A 70 26.83 14.65 -24.90
N GLU A 71 28.13 14.68 -25.15
CA GLU A 71 28.94 15.87 -24.88
C GLU A 71 28.49 17.06 -25.74
N ALA A 72 28.24 16.84 -27.04
CA ALA A 72 27.69 17.86 -27.93
C ALA A 72 26.28 18.31 -27.54
N PHE A 73 25.38 17.39 -27.18
CA PHE A 73 24.04 17.68 -26.69
C PHE A 73 24.09 18.45 -25.37
N THR A 74 24.99 18.09 -24.44
CA THR A 74 25.16 18.76 -23.14
C THR A 74 25.57 20.22 -23.33
N ARG A 75 26.49 20.50 -24.26
CA ARG A 75 26.90 21.88 -24.61
C ARG A 75 25.76 22.67 -25.25
N CYS A 76 24.90 22.02 -26.01
CA CYS A 76 23.78 22.66 -26.71
C CYS A 76 22.44 22.63 -25.94
N ALA A 77 22.39 22.05 -24.73
CA ALA A 77 21.17 21.83 -23.95
C ALA A 77 20.37 23.12 -23.69
N ARG A 78 21.06 24.25 -23.48
CA ARG A 78 20.41 25.55 -23.28
C ARG A 78 19.66 26.00 -24.52
N HIS A 79 20.32 25.95 -25.67
CA HIS A 79 19.72 26.31 -26.95
C HIS A 79 18.58 25.37 -27.32
N MET A 80 18.68 24.06 -27.04
CA MET A 80 17.59 23.11 -27.27
C MET A 80 16.34 23.46 -26.45
N GLY A 81 16.51 23.92 -25.21
CA GLY A 81 15.41 24.33 -24.34
C GLY A 81 14.74 25.65 -24.76
N GLU A 82 15.47 26.56 -25.39
CA GLU A 82 14.98 27.84 -25.91
C GLU A 82 14.32 27.70 -27.29
N ALA A 83 14.88 26.86 -28.16
CA ALA A 83 14.42 26.65 -29.53
C ALA A 83 13.25 25.64 -29.63
N ASN A 84 12.80 25.05 -28.52
CA ASN A 84 11.68 24.10 -28.43
C ASN A 84 11.84 22.84 -29.31
N CYS A 85 13.04 22.25 -29.35
CA CYS A 85 13.31 21.02 -30.11
C CYS A 85 12.82 19.77 -29.35
N ASP A 86 11.51 19.68 -29.11
CA ASP A 86 10.90 18.68 -28.22
C ASP A 86 11.14 17.23 -28.67
N GLU A 87 11.12 16.99 -29.98
CA GLU A 87 11.30 15.65 -30.55
C GLU A 87 12.74 15.16 -30.38
N LEU A 88 13.73 16.03 -30.60
CA LEU A 88 15.15 15.71 -30.38
C LEU A 88 15.43 15.49 -28.88
N VAL A 89 14.90 16.36 -28.02
CA VAL A 89 14.99 16.19 -26.56
C VAL A 89 14.37 14.85 -26.13
N GLY A 90 13.20 14.50 -26.66
CA GLY A 90 12.54 13.22 -26.38
C GLY A 90 13.40 12.00 -26.75
N VAL A 91 14.13 12.08 -27.87
CA VAL A 91 15.06 11.02 -28.30
C VAL A 91 16.30 10.94 -27.40
N VAL A 92 16.89 12.07 -27.01
CA VAL A 92 18.03 12.05 -26.07
C VAL A 92 17.59 11.53 -24.71
N LEU A 93 16.39 11.88 -24.24
CA LEU A 93 15.81 11.37 -22.99
C LEU A 93 15.49 9.87 -23.02
N SER A 94 15.46 9.22 -24.20
CA SER A 94 15.34 7.77 -24.26
C SER A 94 16.64 7.05 -23.93
N TYR A 95 17.74 7.76 -23.63
CA TYR A 95 19.07 7.24 -23.28
C TYR A 95 19.04 5.99 -22.38
N ASP A 96 19.62 4.90 -22.85
CA ASP A 96 19.74 3.67 -22.07
C ASP A 96 21.06 3.67 -21.29
N PHE A 97 20.97 3.59 -19.96
CA PHE A 97 22.09 3.63 -18.99
C PHE A 97 22.93 2.33 -19.03
N LEU A 98 23.27 1.85 -20.22
CA LEU A 98 23.96 0.60 -20.48
C LEU A 98 25.46 0.81 -20.79
N HIS A 99 25.85 2.04 -21.14
CA HIS A 99 27.16 2.34 -21.74
C HIS A 99 28.23 2.87 -20.77
N GLY A 100 27.96 2.85 -19.47
CA GLY A 100 28.95 3.08 -18.40
C GLY A 100 28.93 4.48 -17.77
N GLU A 101 29.68 4.63 -16.67
CA GLU A 101 29.62 5.79 -15.75
C GLU A 101 29.87 7.14 -16.45
N ARG A 102 30.76 7.18 -17.45
CA ARG A 102 31.06 8.42 -18.18
C ARG A 102 29.84 8.95 -18.93
N CYS A 103 29.09 8.08 -19.61
CA CYS A 103 27.90 8.48 -20.36
C CYS A 103 26.77 8.86 -19.40
N ASP A 104 26.63 8.16 -18.27
CA ASP A 104 25.67 8.47 -17.22
C ASP A 104 25.89 9.89 -16.63
N GLU A 105 27.15 10.26 -16.38
CA GLU A 105 27.52 11.60 -15.90
C GLU A 105 27.25 12.70 -16.93
N LEU A 106 27.52 12.42 -18.21
CA LEU A 106 27.21 13.34 -19.31
C LEU A 106 25.70 13.51 -19.46
N PHE A 107 24.92 12.43 -19.41
CA PHE A 107 23.46 12.48 -19.45
C PHE A 107 22.88 13.27 -18.27
N ARG A 108 23.40 13.06 -17.06
CA ARG A 108 23.02 13.87 -15.88
C ARG A 108 23.30 15.36 -16.13
N SER A 109 24.46 15.68 -16.68
CA SER A 109 24.84 17.07 -17.01
C SER A 109 23.93 17.67 -18.08
N PHE A 110 23.58 16.91 -19.11
CA PHE A 110 22.61 17.28 -20.13
C PHE A 110 21.23 17.58 -19.51
N ALA A 111 20.70 16.67 -18.70
CA ALA A 111 19.41 16.81 -18.04
C ALA A 111 19.36 18.06 -17.14
N MET A 112 20.42 18.31 -16.36
CA MET A 112 20.54 19.49 -15.52
C MET A 112 20.61 20.79 -16.35
N ASN A 113 21.38 20.82 -17.43
CA ASN A 113 21.46 21.98 -18.32
C ASN A 113 20.12 22.26 -19.01
N LEU A 114 19.38 21.23 -19.40
CA LEU A 114 18.06 21.38 -20.03
C LEU A 114 17.04 21.95 -19.04
N VAL A 115 16.99 21.38 -17.83
CA VAL A 115 16.02 21.75 -16.78
C VAL A 115 16.33 23.11 -16.15
N THR A 116 17.61 23.50 -16.07
CA THR A 116 18.00 24.88 -15.68
C THR A 116 17.63 25.92 -16.74
N SER A 117 17.66 25.54 -18.01
CA SER A 117 17.36 26.47 -19.11
C SER A 117 15.86 26.68 -19.28
N ASN A 118 15.05 25.62 -19.13
CA ASN A 118 13.60 25.73 -19.24
C ASN A 118 12.89 24.72 -18.33
N ALA A 119 12.22 25.24 -17.30
CA ALA A 119 11.51 24.44 -16.29
C ALA A 119 10.39 23.56 -16.87
N ARG A 120 9.91 23.82 -18.10
CA ARG A 120 8.94 22.95 -18.80
C ARG A 120 9.41 21.49 -18.94
N TYR A 121 10.73 21.27 -18.97
CA TYR A 121 11.31 19.95 -19.19
C TYR A 121 11.47 19.15 -17.90
N VAL A 122 11.22 19.73 -16.72
CA VAL A 122 11.32 19.04 -15.42
C VAL A 122 10.49 17.75 -15.42
N GLU A 123 9.19 17.84 -15.72
CA GLU A 123 8.31 16.66 -15.71
C GLU A 123 8.67 15.63 -16.81
N PRO A 124 8.95 16.02 -18.07
CA PRO A 124 9.47 15.08 -19.08
C PRO A 124 10.75 14.34 -18.67
N VAL A 125 11.73 15.04 -18.08
CA VAL A 125 12.98 14.43 -17.59
C VAL A 125 12.68 13.45 -16.46
N LEU A 126 11.87 13.85 -15.47
CA LEU A 126 11.47 12.96 -14.38
C LEU A 126 10.72 11.73 -14.90
N LEU A 127 9.81 11.89 -15.86
CA LEU A 127 9.09 10.79 -16.48
C LEU A 127 10.03 9.80 -17.17
N ALA A 128 11.00 10.30 -17.94
CA ALA A 128 11.98 9.47 -18.62
C ALA A 128 12.85 8.68 -17.63
N LEU A 129 13.26 9.30 -16.53
CA LEU A 129 14.02 8.65 -15.46
C LEU A 129 13.20 7.60 -14.71
N VAL A 130 11.94 7.90 -14.35
CA VAL A 130 11.06 6.95 -13.63
C VAL A 130 10.74 5.72 -14.47
N ARG A 131 10.64 5.85 -15.81
CA ARG A 131 10.53 4.69 -16.73
C ARG A 131 11.72 3.73 -16.63
N LYS A 132 12.87 4.21 -16.17
CA LYS A 132 14.12 3.45 -16.04
C LYS A 132 14.34 2.90 -14.63
N PHE A 133 13.35 3.01 -13.73
CA PHE A 133 13.40 2.35 -12.40
C PHE A 133 13.46 0.82 -12.49
N GLN A 134 13.16 0.25 -13.65
CA GLN A 134 13.24 -1.19 -13.91
C GLN A 134 14.61 -1.63 -14.44
N VAL A 135 15.62 -0.77 -14.54
CA VAL A 135 16.94 -1.20 -15.06
C VAL A 135 17.57 -2.25 -14.13
N GLU A 136 18.17 -3.29 -14.71
CA GLU A 136 18.75 -4.42 -13.96
C GLU A 136 20.10 -4.10 -13.34
N SER A 137 20.89 -3.23 -13.99
CA SER A 137 22.20 -2.82 -13.50
C SER A 137 22.06 -1.92 -12.27
N ALA A 138 22.64 -2.34 -11.14
CA ALA A 138 22.69 -1.53 -9.92
C ALA A 138 23.48 -0.22 -10.09
N ALA A 139 24.49 -0.20 -10.98
CA ALA A 139 25.22 1.02 -11.28
C ALA A 139 24.33 2.02 -12.04
N ALA A 140 23.61 1.54 -13.05
CA ALA A 140 22.67 2.34 -13.82
C ALA A 140 21.52 2.88 -12.96
N LEU A 141 20.95 2.05 -12.08
CA LEU A 141 19.89 2.49 -11.17
C LEU A 141 20.38 3.59 -10.21
N ARG A 142 21.62 3.48 -9.70
CA ARG A 142 22.25 4.54 -8.89
C ARG A 142 22.41 5.84 -9.69
N ALA A 143 22.82 5.77 -10.95
CA ALA A 143 22.94 6.94 -11.82
C ALA A 143 21.57 7.61 -12.10
N VAL A 144 20.52 6.81 -12.32
CA VAL A 144 19.14 7.31 -12.47
C VAL A 144 18.72 8.05 -11.20
N HIS A 145 18.87 7.44 -10.02
CA HIS A 145 18.51 8.07 -8.75
C HIS A 145 19.34 9.33 -8.45
N ALA A 146 20.64 9.32 -8.74
CA ALA A 146 21.48 10.52 -8.61
C ALA A 146 21.01 11.67 -9.51
N THR A 147 20.52 11.36 -10.70
CA THR A 147 19.96 12.36 -11.62
C THR A 147 18.61 12.89 -11.11
N VAL A 148 17.72 12.02 -10.62
CA VAL A 148 16.45 12.45 -10.00
C VAL A 148 16.72 13.35 -8.79
N ALA A 149 17.63 12.95 -7.91
CA ALA A 149 18.01 13.74 -6.73
C ALA A 149 18.52 15.13 -7.13
N ALA A 150 19.42 15.22 -8.12
CA ALA A 150 19.93 16.50 -8.61
C ALA A 150 18.82 17.41 -9.18
N VAL A 151 17.84 16.85 -9.88
CA VAL A 151 16.69 17.61 -10.40
C VAL A 151 15.82 18.14 -9.25
N LEU A 152 15.58 17.34 -8.22
CA LEU A 152 14.77 17.73 -7.05
C LEU A 152 15.48 18.74 -6.14
N GLU A 153 16.81 18.67 -6.02
CA GLU A 153 17.62 19.67 -5.32
C GLU A 153 17.49 21.04 -5.98
N LEU A 154 17.49 21.09 -7.32
CA LEU A 154 17.32 22.33 -8.08
C LEU A 154 15.87 22.84 -8.06
N TYR A 155 14.89 21.93 -8.14
CA TYR A 155 13.46 22.25 -8.13
C TYR A 155 12.72 21.49 -7.03
N PRO A 156 12.73 21.96 -5.77
CA PRO A 156 12.02 21.29 -4.67
C PRO A 156 10.50 21.17 -4.87
N SER A 157 9.91 22.02 -5.71
CA SER A 157 8.49 21.97 -6.10
C SER A 157 8.16 20.84 -7.08
N ALA A 158 9.17 20.22 -7.71
CA ALA A 158 9.00 19.13 -8.66
C ALA A 158 8.65 17.79 -8.02
N THR A 159 8.61 17.71 -6.68
CA THR A 159 8.16 16.55 -5.91
C THR A 159 6.76 16.08 -6.34
N VAL A 160 5.82 17.00 -6.55
CA VAL A 160 4.47 16.67 -7.05
C VAL A 160 4.50 16.11 -8.49
N ALA A 161 5.44 16.56 -9.32
CA ALA A 161 5.61 16.02 -10.66
C ALA A 161 6.20 14.60 -10.62
N LEU A 162 7.13 14.33 -9.68
CA LEU A 162 7.64 12.98 -9.44
C LEU A 162 6.52 12.03 -9.02
N GLU A 163 5.65 12.44 -8.09
CA GLU A 163 4.51 11.63 -7.63
C GLU A 163 3.62 11.19 -8.82
N ARG A 164 3.22 12.14 -9.68
CA ARG A 164 2.44 11.85 -10.90
C ARG A 164 3.19 10.94 -11.87
N CYS A 165 4.50 11.07 -11.98
CA CYS A 165 5.31 10.22 -12.85
C CYS A 165 5.38 8.79 -12.33
N VAL A 166 5.55 8.61 -11.02
CA VAL A 166 5.53 7.29 -10.36
C VAL A 166 4.18 6.61 -10.56
N GLU A 167 3.08 7.33 -10.34
CA GLU A 167 1.72 6.80 -10.56
C GLU A 167 1.52 6.31 -12.00
N ARG A 168 1.91 7.13 -12.98
CA ARG A 168 1.68 6.85 -14.40
C ARG A 168 2.51 5.69 -14.93
N VAL A 169 3.69 5.46 -14.37
CA VAL A 169 4.66 4.47 -14.87
C VAL A 169 4.59 3.16 -14.09
N PHE A 170 3.83 3.13 -12.98
CA PHE A 170 3.75 1.95 -12.13
C PHE A 170 3.36 0.70 -12.95
N PRO A 171 4.13 -0.41 -12.86
CA PRO A 171 3.92 -1.54 -13.76
C PRO A 171 2.58 -2.27 -13.51
N HIS A 172 1.93 -2.66 -14.60
CA HIS A 172 0.74 -3.53 -14.56
C HIS A 172 1.06 -4.93 -14.01
N SER A 173 0.06 -5.65 -13.50
CA SER A 173 0.26 -6.86 -12.67
C SER A 173 0.59 -8.07 -13.55
N SER A 174 0.26 -7.95 -14.83
CA SER A 174 0.67 -8.83 -15.90
C SER A 174 2.17 -8.83 -16.17
N ARG A 175 2.92 -7.81 -15.75
CA ARG A 175 4.38 -7.74 -15.93
C ARG A 175 5.12 -8.81 -15.13
N SER A 176 6.39 -9.03 -15.49
CA SER A 176 7.23 -10.03 -14.83
C SER A 176 7.45 -9.70 -13.35
N ALA A 177 7.73 -10.70 -12.53
CA ALA A 177 8.02 -10.51 -11.11
C ALA A 177 9.23 -9.59 -10.89
N GLY A 178 10.29 -9.79 -11.69
CA GLY A 178 11.49 -8.96 -11.60
C GLY A 178 11.24 -7.50 -11.94
N GLU A 179 10.38 -7.18 -12.91
CA GLU A 179 10.03 -5.79 -13.24
C GLU A 179 9.28 -5.09 -12.10
N LEU A 180 8.30 -5.77 -11.50
CA LEU A 180 7.54 -5.25 -10.35
C LEU A 180 8.45 -5.05 -9.13
N GLU A 181 9.25 -6.06 -8.81
CA GLU A 181 10.19 -6.02 -7.68
C GLU A 181 11.20 -4.88 -7.84
N ARG A 182 11.84 -4.76 -9.01
CA ARG A 182 12.80 -3.69 -9.30
C ARG A 182 12.15 -2.31 -9.17
N HIS A 183 10.93 -2.15 -9.70
CA HIS A 183 10.22 -0.88 -9.62
C HIS A 183 9.85 -0.52 -8.18
N VAL A 184 9.33 -1.46 -7.38
CA VAL A 184 9.02 -1.23 -5.96
C VAL A 184 10.28 -0.85 -5.19
N ARG A 185 11.39 -1.57 -5.41
CA ARG A 185 12.68 -1.25 -4.78
C ARG A 185 13.15 0.16 -5.13
N ALA A 186 13.11 0.54 -6.41
CA ALA A 186 13.48 1.87 -6.87
C ALA A 186 12.56 2.96 -6.28
N CYS A 187 11.24 2.72 -6.21
CA CYS A 187 10.30 3.61 -5.54
C CYS A 187 10.67 3.85 -4.07
N LEU A 188 11.01 2.79 -3.33
CA LEU A 188 11.41 2.91 -1.92
C LEU A 188 12.74 3.65 -1.78
N GLN A 189 13.69 3.42 -2.69
CA GLN A 189 14.96 4.17 -2.71
C GLN A 189 14.74 5.67 -2.96
N THR A 190 13.65 6.08 -3.64
CA THR A 190 13.34 7.52 -3.78
C THR A 190 13.12 8.23 -2.45
N LEU A 191 12.72 7.50 -1.41
CA LEU A 191 12.41 8.06 -0.10
C LEU A 191 13.64 8.49 0.67
N GLU A 192 14.82 7.98 0.32
CA GLU A 192 16.10 8.34 0.94
C GLU A 192 16.48 9.80 0.64
N TYR A 193 16.22 10.28 -0.59
CA TYR A 193 16.57 11.64 -1.01
C TYR A 193 15.34 12.55 -1.21
N ALA A 194 14.13 12.01 -1.26
CA ALA A 194 12.88 12.76 -1.40
C ALA A 194 11.83 12.38 -0.32
N PRO A 195 12.11 12.64 0.98
CA PRO A 195 11.22 12.25 2.08
C PRO A 195 9.85 12.95 2.05
N ARG A 196 9.71 14.03 1.29
CA ARG A 196 8.43 14.72 1.08
C ARG A 196 7.41 13.86 0.34
N CYS A 197 7.88 12.90 -0.46
CA CYS A 197 7.03 12.00 -1.25
C CYS A 197 6.65 10.73 -0.46
N THR A 198 7.11 10.55 0.79
CA THR A 198 6.88 9.32 1.57
C THR A 198 5.40 8.97 1.67
N ALA A 199 4.54 9.94 1.97
CA ALA A 199 3.10 9.69 2.07
C ALA A 199 2.53 9.13 0.75
N PHE A 200 2.86 9.77 -0.37
CA PHE A 200 2.38 9.35 -1.68
C PHE A 200 2.91 7.98 -2.10
N VAL A 201 4.23 7.78 -2.04
CA VAL A 201 4.88 6.56 -2.51
C VAL A 201 4.45 5.36 -1.67
N VAL A 202 4.40 5.49 -0.34
CA VAL A 202 3.93 4.40 0.53
C VAL A 202 2.48 4.04 0.21
N THR A 203 1.58 5.02 0.09
CA THR A 203 0.18 4.75 -0.26
C THR A 203 0.04 4.12 -1.65
N CYS A 204 0.81 4.58 -2.63
CA CYS A 204 0.82 4.03 -3.99
C CYS A 204 1.34 2.58 -4.03
N VAL A 205 2.43 2.28 -3.31
CA VAL A 205 2.98 0.93 -3.21
C VAL A 205 2.00 0.00 -2.49
N VAL A 206 1.40 0.44 -1.38
CA VAL A 206 0.38 -0.35 -0.65
C VAL A 206 -0.80 -0.66 -1.56
N TRP A 207 -1.33 0.33 -2.30
CA TRP A 207 -2.41 0.12 -3.26
C TRP A 207 -2.07 -1.00 -4.25
N ARG A 208 -0.86 -0.95 -4.83
CA ARG A 208 -0.43 -1.97 -5.79
C ARG A 208 -0.25 -3.34 -5.15
N LEU A 209 0.30 -3.39 -3.94
CA LEU A 209 0.47 -4.64 -3.21
C LEU A 209 -0.90 -5.26 -2.88
N VAL A 210 -1.91 -4.45 -2.57
CA VAL A 210 -3.28 -4.94 -2.34
C VAL A 210 -3.83 -5.62 -3.59
N GLU A 211 -3.65 -5.02 -4.77
CA GLU A 211 -4.08 -5.64 -6.04
C GLU A 211 -3.38 -6.99 -6.28
N LEU A 212 -2.06 -7.07 -6.04
CA LEU A 212 -1.29 -8.31 -6.17
C LEU A 212 -1.70 -9.37 -5.13
N ASP A 213 -2.02 -8.94 -3.91
CA ASP A 213 -2.48 -9.84 -2.84
C ASP A 213 -3.84 -10.45 -3.15
N LEU A 214 -4.77 -9.65 -3.69
CA LEU A 214 -6.05 -10.18 -4.18
C LEU A 214 -5.86 -11.17 -5.34
N GLU A 215 -4.97 -10.89 -6.28
CA GLU A 215 -4.64 -11.83 -7.36
C GLU A 215 -4.07 -13.14 -6.81
N ALA A 216 -3.16 -13.09 -5.82
CA ALA A 216 -2.61 -14.27 -5.16
C ALA A 216 -3.69 -15.07 -4.40
N VAL A 217 -4.60 -14.38 -3.70
CA VAL A 217 -5.73 -15.02 -3.00
C VAL A 217 -6.70 -15.69 -3.98
N HIS A 218 -6.99 -15.06 -5.12
CA HIS A 218 -7.85 -15.66 -6.15
C HIS A 218 -7.20 -16.89 -6.80
N ALA A 219 -5.90 -16.81 -7.12
CA ALA A 219 -5.16 -17.94 -7.67
C ALA A 219 -5.16 -19.16 -6.71
N ALA A 220 -5.00 -18.91 -5.41
CA ALA A 220 -5.07 -19.98 -4.40
C ALA A 220 -6.46 -20.61 -4.26
N LYS A 221 -7.53 -19.84 -4.51
CA LYS A 221 -8.93 -20.35 -4.44
C LYS A 221 -9.32 -21.15 -5.68
N SER A 222 -8.87 -20.75 -6.88
CA SER A 222 -9.23 -21.45 -8.14
C SER A 222 -8.74 -22.90 -8.21
N VAL A 223 -7.74 -23.28 -7.41
CA VAL A 223 -7.22 -24.64 -7.37
C VAL A 223 -7.85 -25.47 -6.23
N GLY A 224 -8.52 -24.80 -5.27
CA GLY A 224 -9.00 -25.41 -4.03
C GLY A 224 -10.51 -25.67 -3.92
N SER A 225 -11.35 -25.35 -4.92
CA SER A 225 -12.80 -25.59 -4.83
C SER A 225 -13.44 -25.99 -6.17
N GLU A 226 -14.21 -27.09 -6.16
CA GLU A 226 -15.21 -27.43 -7.18
C GLU A 226 -16.48 -26.52 -7.10
N ASP A 227 -16.53 -25.59 -6.14
CA ASP A 227 -17.64 -24.63 -5.98
C ASP A 227 -17.23 -23.23 -6.45
N ALA A 228 -17.17 -23.04 -7.77
CA ALA A 228 -17.16 -21.72 -8.39
C ALA A 228 -18.57 -21.13 -8.35
N ASP A 229 -19.00 -20.62 -7.20
CA ASP A 229 -20.25 -19.86 -7.11
C ASP A 229 -20.05 -18.50 -6.42
N LEU A 230 -20.52 -17.46 -7.13
CA LEU A 230 -20.81 -16.08 -6.71
C LEU A 230 -19.69 -15.02 -6.75
N PHE A 231 -19.10 -14.79 -7.93
CA PHE A 231 -18.72 -13.43 -8.38
C PHE A 231 -18.87 -13.29 -9.91
N GLU A 232 -20.09 -13.43 -10.43
CA GLU A 232 -20.49 -12.92 -11.74
C GLU A 232 -21.33 -11.66 -11.57
N MET A 233 -20.74 -10.49 -11.85
CA MET A 233 -21.36 -9.29 -12.44
C MET A 233 -20.41 -8.11 -12.22
N ASP A 234 -19.47 -7.93 -13.15
CA ASP A 234 -18.87 -6.62 -13.52
C ASP A 234 -17.71 -6.75 -14.54
N ARG A 235 -17.54 -7.90 -15.20
CA ARG A 235 -16.50 -8.09 -16.23
C ARG A 235 -16.99 -8.00 -17.69
N GLU A 236 -18.25 -7.67 -17.93
CA GLU A 236 -18.71 -7.35 -19.28
C GLU A 236 -18.29 -5.93 -19.66
N LEU A 237 -17.16 -5.79 -20.36
CA LEU A 237 -16.89 -4.75 -21.39
C LEU A 237 -15.44 -4.82 -21.93
N ARG A 238 -14.87 -6.01 -22.14
CA ARG A 238 -13.63 -6.14 -22.93
C ARG A 238 -13.85 -7.08 -24.12
N PRO A 239 -13.74 -6.60 -25.37
CA PRO A 239 -13.78 -7.46 -26.54
C PRO A 239 -12.58 -8.42 -26.50
N ILE A 240 -12.85 -9.71 -26.61
CA ILE A 240 -11.85 -10.77 -26.74
C ILE A 240 -11.43 -10.82 -28.22
N GLU A 241 -10.17 -10.54 -28.52
CA GLU A 241 -9.56 -11.00 -29.77
C GLU A 241 -8.92 -12.38 -29.54
N PRO A 242 -9.15 -13.38 -30.41
CA PRO A 242 -8.61 -14.72 -30.22
C PRO A 242 -7.20 -14.80 -30.81
N ALA A 243 -6.21 -15.11 -29.99
CA ALA A 243 -4.90 -15.57 -30.46
C ALA A 243 -4.78 -17.07 -30.18
N ALA A 244 -4.76 -17.85 -31.26
CA ALA A 244 -4.57 -19.28 -31.27
C ALA A 244 -3.14 -19.67 -30.83
N GLY A 245 -3.04 -20.79 -30.11
CA GLY A 245 -1.76 -21.43 -29.78
C GLY A 245 -1.86 -22.27 -28.52
N GLU A 246 -2.35 -23.50 -28.65
CA GLU A 246 -2.29 -24.51 -27.59
C GLU A 246 -0.82 -24.83 -27.28
N ALA A 247 -0.38 -24.53 -26.07
CA ALA A 247 0.82 -25.08 -25.47
C ALA A 247 0.47 -25.51 -24.04
N ASN A 248 0.77 -26.77 -23.71
CA ASN A 248 0.68 -27.35 -22.37
C ASN A 248 1.10 -26.33 -21.30
N VAL A 249 0.18 -25.94 -20.42
CA VAL A 249 0.50 -25.17 -19.21
C VAL A 249 0.49 -26.16 -18.06
N ASP A 250 1.69 -26.63 -17.74
CA ASP A 250 2.02 -27.40 -16.55
C ASP A 250 1.61 -26.66 -15.26
N ILE A 251 1.57 -27.44 -14.17
CA ILE A 251 1.13 -27.19 -12.78
C ILE A 251 1.90 -26.05 -12.04
N ALA A 252 2.44 -25.06 -12.76
CA ALA A 252 3.28 -23.96 -12.23
C ALA A 252 2.57 -22.58 -12.13
N THR A 253 1.25 -22.52 -12.27
CA THR A 253 0.49 -21.26 -12.28
C THR A 253 0.19 -20.69 -10.89
N GLU A 254 0.22 -21.49 -9.82
CA GLU A 254 0.03 -21.00 -8.43
C GLU A 254 1.21 -20.14 -7.93
N ALA A 255 2.42 -20.46 -8.38
CA ALA A 255 3.64 -19.84 -7.88
C ALA A 255 3.87 -18.43 -8.42
N LEU A 256 3.29 -18.06 -9.57
CA LEU A 256 3.64 -16.80 -10.23
C LEU A 256 3.11 -15.56 -9.47
N PRO A 257 1.81 -15.46 -9.10
CA PRO A 257 1.30 -14.28 -8.40
C PRO A 257 1.78 -14.20 -6.95
N ALA A 258 1.85 -15.34 -6.25
CA ALA A 258 2.33 -15.39 -4.87
C ALA A 258 3.81 -15.03 -4.77
N ALA A 259 4.68 -15.54 -5.66
CA ALA A 259 6.10 -15.18 -5.67
C ALA A 259 6.33 -13.72 -6.07
N LYS A 260 5.52 -13.17 -7.00
CA LYS A 260 5.52 -11.73 -7.34
C LYS A 260 5.27 -10.88 -6.10
N LEU A 261 4.20 -11.21 -5.38
CA LEU A 261 3.81 -10.51 -4.17
C LEU A 261 4.90 -10.64 -3.09
N ASP A 262 5.42 -11.84 -2.88
CA ASP A 262 6.44 -12.12 -1.87
C ASP A 262 7.72 -11.30 -2.09
N ALA A 263 8.22 -11.25 -3.33
CA ALA A 263 9.38 -10.44 -3.68
C ALA A 263 9.14 -8.93 -3.44
N CYS A 264 7.97 -8.41 -3.79
CA CYS A 264 7.64 -7.00 -3.56
C CYS A 264 7.45 -6.68 -2.06
N LEU A 265 6.79 -7.59 -1.33
CA LEU A 265 6.60 -7.45 0.12
C LEU A 265 7.92 -7.54 0.88
N ASP A 266 8.86 -8.35 0.43
CA ASP A 266 10.18 -8.44 1.05
C ASP A 266 10.87 -7.06 1.14
N HIS A 267 10.90 -6.31 0.04
CA HIS A 267 11.44 -4.94 0.02
C HIS A 267 10.60 -3.97 0.86
N PHE A 268 9.27 -4.04 0.76
CA PHE A 268 8.38 -3.10 1.46
C PHE A 268 8.36 -3.31 2.98
N LEU A 269 8.31 -4.57 3.43
CA LEU A 269 8.41 -4.92 4.85
C LEU A 269 9.82 -4.63 5.38
N GLY A 270 10.87 -4.86 4.57
CA GLY A 270 12.23 -4.44 4.89
C GLY A 270 12.33 -2.93 5.15
N TYR A 271 11.73 -2.11 4.29
CA TYR A 271 11.64 -0.66 4.48
C TYR A 271 10.89 -0.28 5.77
N CYS A 272 9.74 -0.93 6.04
CA CYS A 272 8.98 -0.67 7.26
C CYS A 272 9.78 -1.03 8.53
N ALA A 273 10.51 -2.15 8.51
CA ALA A 273 11.31 -2.61 9.63
C ALA A 273 12.57 -1.76 9.88
N ALA A 274 13.18 -1.25 8.81
CA ALA A 274 14.40 -0.43 8.85
C ALA A 274 14.11 1.08 8.95
N CYS A 275 12.87 1.48 9.24
CA CYS A 275 12.46 2.88 9.25
C CYS A 275 13.18 3.67 10.35
N GLU A 276 13.98 4.67 9.93
CA GLU A 276 14.69 5.56 10.84
C GLU A 276 13.74 6.36 11.72
N ILE A 277 14.12 6.57 12.99
CA ILE A 277 13.32 7.27 14.01
C ILE A 277 12.76 8.61 13.49
N GLY A 278 13.56 9.39 12.75
CA GLY A 278 13.14 10.68 12.20
C GLY A 278 12.06 10.60 11.11
N ALA A 279 11.91 9.45 10.45
CA ALA A 279 10.93 9.22 9.38
C ALA A 279 9.68 8.46 9.86
N GLN A 280 9.71 7.85 11.05
CA GLN A 280 8.64 6.96 11.53
C GLN A 280 7.27 7.67 11.62
N GLU A 281 7.20 8.93 12.01
CA GLU A 281 5.92 9.65 12.10
C GLU A 281 5.27 9.82 10.73
N THR A 282 6.06 10.19 9.71
CA THR A 282 5.60 10.33 8.33
C THR A 282 5.17 8.98 7.75
N VAL A 283 5.97 7.92 8.00
CA VAL A 283 5.64 6.56 7.54
C VAL A 283 4.40 6.02 8.25
N CYS A 284 4.25 6.27 9.55
CA CYS A 284 3.05 5.90 10.31
C CYS A 284 1.80 6.56 9.73
N ALA A 285 1.85 7.87 9.48
CA ALA A 285 0.75 8.60 8.87
C ALA A 285 0.41 8.06 7.47
N ALA A 286 1.43 7.76 6.65
CA ALA A 286 1.25 7.19 5.32
C ALA A 286 0.62 5.78 5.36
N LEU A 287 1.09 4.90 6.25
CA LEU A 287 0.55 3.57 6.42
C LEU A 287 -0.90 3.61 6.93
N LEU A 288 -1.24 4.52 7.84
CA LEU A 288 -2.61 4.71 8.31
C LEU A 288 -3.52 5.19 7.19
N ASP A 289 -3.09 6.18 6.41
CA ASP A 289 -3.84 6.67 5.25
C ASP A 289 -4.06 5.57 4.20
N ALA A 290 -3.02 4.80 3.88
CA ALA A 290 -3.12 3.67 2.97
C ALA A 290 -4.03 2.56 3.51
N THR A 291 -4.01 2.33 4.83
CA THR A 291 -4.88 1.35 5.50
C THR A 291 -6.34 1.75 5.36
N GLU A 292 -6.66 3.00 5.65
CA GLU A 292 -8.02 3.53 5.56
C GLU A 292 -8.57 3.52 4.14
N ARG A 293 -7.75 3.89 3.15
CA ARG A 293 -8.16 3.98 1.76
C ARG A 293 -8.22 2.64 1.04
N HIS A 294 -7.31 1.71 1.37
CA HIS A 294 -7.10 0.50 0.56
C HIS A 294 -7.28 -0.80 1.32
N LEU A 295 -6.86 -0.91 2.59
CA LEU A 295 -6.92 -2.17 3.34
C LEU A 295 -8.28 -2.38 4.03
N LEU A 296 -8.81 -1.38 4.75
CA LEU A 296 -10.08 -1.51 5.47
C LEU A 296 -11.28 -1.79 4.53
N PRO A 297 -11.38 -1.16 3.35
CA PRO A 297 -12.43 -1.47 2.38
C PRO A 297 -12.27 -2.84 1.70
N THR A 298 -11.09 -3.47 1.82
CA THR A 298 -10.71 -4.68 1.08
C THR A 298 -10.42 -5.84 2.04
N PRO A 299 -11.43 -6.47 2.67
CA PRO A 299 -11.24 -7.42 3.77
C PRO A 299 -10.74 -8.82 3.38
N ARG A 300 -10.14 -8.96 2.20
CA ARG A 300 -9.64 -10.24 1.67
C ARG A 300 -8.14 -10.29 1.47
N THR A 301 -7.43 -9.21 1.79
CA THR A 301 -5.96 -9.21 1.79
C THR A 301 -5.45 -10.14 2.90
N ARG A 302 -4.37 -10.87 2.61
CA ARG A 302 -3.77 -11.85 3.53
C ARG A 302 -2.37 -11.46 3.98
N HIS A 303 -1.65 -10.68 3.19
CA HIS A 303 -0.22 -10.45 3.39
C HIS A 303 0.10 -8.97 3.59
N VAL A 304 -0.53 -8.08 2.82
CA VAL A 304 -0.13 -6.64 2.80
C VAL A 304 -0.35 -5.98 4.15
N GLN A 305 -1.39 -6.38 4.89
CA GLN A 305 -1.66 -5.85 6.23
C GLN A 305 -0.47 -5.99 7.18
N PHE A 306 0.37 -7.02 7.03
CA PHE A 306 1.51 -7.28 7.93
C PHE A 306 2.56 -6.16 7.89
N ALA A 307 2.51 -5.26 6.91
CA ALA A 307 3.27 -4.01 6.95
C ALA A 307 3.00 -3.21 8.23
N LEU A 308 1.75 -3.16 8.71
CA LEU A 308 1.39 -2.49 9.96
C LEU A 308 2.02 -3.18 11.17
N LEU A 309 1.98 -4.52 11.20
CA LEU A 309 2.54 -5.30 12.31
C LEU A 309 4.06 -5.15 12.39
N VAL A 310 4.74 -5.22 11.24
CA VAL A 310 6.20 -5.03 11.14
C VAL A 310 6.59 -3.61 11.53
N PHE A 311 5.86 -2.60 11.05
CA PHE A 311 6.11 -1.20 11.40
C PHE A 311 5.94 -0.96 12.90
N VAL A 312 4.81 -1.37 13.49
CA VAL A 312 4.57 -1.25 14.94
C VAL A 312 5.61 -2.01 15.76
N GLY A 313 6.08 -3.14 15.25
CA GLY A 313 7.11 -3.96 15.89
C GLY A 313 8.50 -3.33 15.95
N SER A 314 8.82 -2.44 15.01
CA SER A 314 10.14 -1.82 14.85
C SER A 314 10.16 -0.34 15.26
N ALA A 315 9.00 0.31 15.28
CA ALA A 315 8.86 1.72 15.59
C ALA A 315 8.77 2.01 17.11
N GLU A 316 8.85 3.29 17.47
CA GLU A 316 8.67 3.72 18.85
C GLU A 316 7.26 3.42 19.38
N GLY A 317 7.15 2.89 20.61
CA GLY A 317 5.87 2.42 21.17
C GLY A 317 4.75 3.46 21.22
N ARG A 318 5.06 4.77 21.17
CA ARG A 318 4.03 5.83 21.04
C ARG A 318 3.24 5.71 19.74
N LEU A 319 3.86 5.24 18.67
CA LEU A 319 3.23 5.12 17.34
C LEU A 319 2.24 3.96 17.30
N THR A 320 2.49 2.90 18.06
CA THR A 320 1.50 1.84 18.32
C THR A 320 0.21 2.42 18.89
N GLU A 321 0.31 3.29 19.89
CA GLU A 321 -0.86 3.96 20.49
C GLU A 321 -1.55 4.89 19.50
N VAL A 322 -0.80 5.62 18.68
CA VAL A 322 -1.37 6.47 17.61
C VAL A 322 -2.18 5.63 16.63
N MET A 323 -1.66 4.48 16.20
CA MET A 323 -2.36 3.60 15.26
C MET A 323 -3.62 2.98 15.87
N LEU A 324 -3.53 2.46 17.10
CA LEU A 324 -4.70 1.92 17.80
C LEU A 324 -5.77 3.00 18.02
N ARG A 325 -5.37 4.21 18.45
CA ARG A 325 -6.30 5.34 18.61
C ARG A 325 -6.99 5.69 17.29
N ARG A 326 -6.27 5.68 16.17
CA ARG A 326 -6.85 5.97 14.85
C ARG A 326 -7.89 4.91 14.46
N LEU A 327 -7.57 3.63 14.60
CA LEU A 327 -8.52 2.54 14.33
C LEU A 327 -9.77 2.64 15.21
N LEU A 328 -9.60 2.97 16.49
CA LEU A 328 -10.73 3.19 17.39
C LEU A 328 -11.58 4.40 16.99
N SER A 329 -10.94 5.49 16.54
CA SER A 329 -11.66 6.68 16.05
C SER A 329 -12.53 6.37 14.82
N LEU A 330 -12.03 5.51 13.92
CA LEU A 330 -12.79 5.05 12.76
C LEU A 330 -13.97 4.17 13.17
N LEU A 331 -13.79 3.27 14.14
CA LEU A 331 -14.89 2.47 14.69
C LEU A 331 -15.98 3.34 15.34
N ALA A 332 -15.55 4.35 16.09
CA ALA A 332 -16.42 5.29 16.81
C ALA A 332 -17.19 6.23 15.88
N ASP A 333 -16.63 6.56 14.71
CA ASP A 333 -17.23 7.50 13.77
C ASP A 333 -18.53 6.94 13.16
N PRO A 334 -19.69 7.56 13.42
CA PRO A 334 -20.96 7.13 12.81
C PRO A 334 -21.04 7.45 11.31
N LEU A 335 -20.20 8.35 10.79
CA LEU A 335 -20.15 8.72 9.38
C LEU A 335 -19.26 7.77 8.55
N ALA A 336 -18.40 7.01 9.21
CA ALA A 336 -17.59 6.00 8.54
C ALA A 336 -18.44 4.84 8.01
N ALA A 337 -18.06 4.31 6.85
CA ALA A 337 -18.73 3.16 6.24
C ALA A 337 -18.75 1.97 7.21
N ARG A 338 -19.87 1.24 7.25
CA ARG A 338 -20.06 0.09 8.16
C ARG A 338 -18.94 -0.95 8.00
N SER A 339 -18.53 -1.23 6.76
CA SER A 339 -17.41 -2.12 6.45
C SER A 339 -16.11 -1.64 7.08
N SER A 340 -15.75 -0.37 6.90
CA SER A 340 -14.54 0.21 7.48
C SER A 340 -14.55 0.17 9.01
N ARG A 341 -15.71 0.38 9.65
CA ARG A 341 -15.86 0.29 11.11
C ARG A 341 -15.64 -1.12 11.63
N VAL A 342 -16.23 -2.12 10.96
CA VAL A 342 -16.01 -3.54 11.26
C VAL A 342 -14.54 -3.90 11.07
N SER A 343 -13.96 -3.56 9.93
CA SER A 343 -12.54 -3.79 9.64
C SER A 343 -11.64 -3.13 10.68
N ALA A 344 -11.92 -1.89 11.11
CA ALA A 344 -11.10 -1.20 12.10
C ALA A 344 -11.07 -1.94 13.46
N ALA A 345 -12.20 -2.49 13.90
CA ALA A 345 -12.27 -3.31 15.11
C ALA A 345 -11.46 -4.61 14.97
N LEU A 346 -11.61 -5.32 13.84
CA LEU A 346 -10.91 -6.58 13.57
C LEU A 346 -9.40 -6.37 13.42
N TYR A 347 -8.97 -5.36 12.67
CA TYR A 347 -7.56 -4.96 12.52
C TYR A 347 -6.96 -4.61 13.88
N GLY A 348 -7.63 -3.78 14.68
CA GLY A 348 -7.08 -3.36 15.97
C GLY A 348 -6.98 -4.51 16.98
N SER A 349 -8.01 -5.35 17.10
CA SER A 349 -7.97 -6.53 17.98
C SER A 349 -6.95 -7.56 17.52
N SER A 350 -6.83 -7.80 16.21
CA SER A 350 -5.82 -8.71 15.67
C SER A 350 -4.40 -8.15 15.84
N LEU A 351 -4.20 -6.84 15.71
CA LEU A 351 -2.90 -6.22 15.99
C LEU A 351 -2.54 -6.34 17.49
N VAL A 352 -3.51 -6.10 18.38
CA VAL A 352 -3.33 -6.28 19.82
C VAL A 352 -3.02 -7.74 20.17
N ALA A 353 -3.67 -8.71 19.53
CA ALA A 353 -3.39 -10.13 19.74
C ALA A 353 -1.98 -10.51 19.24
N SER A 354 -1.66 -10.17 17.99
CA SER A 354 -0.52 -10.73 17.26
C SER A 354 0.78 -9.92 17.32
N SER A 355 0.79 -8.69 17.83
CA SER A 355 2.02 -7.86 17.85
C SER A 355 2.79 -7.95 19.17
N ARG A 356 4.08 -8.31 19.12
CA ARG A 356 4.95 -8.29 20.32
C ARG A 356 5.20 -6.89 20.90
N ALA A 357 5.05 -5.84 20.10
CA ALA A 357 5.28 -4.47 20.55
C ALA A 357 4.11 -3.88 21.35
N VAL A 358 2.92 -4.50 21.31
CA VAL A 358 1.77 -4.07 22.10
C VAL A 358 1.96 -4.49 23.56
N SER A 359 2.04 -3.49 24.44
CA SER A 359 2.17 -3.69 25.88
C SER A 359 0.87 -4.22 26.50
N ALA A 360 0.97 -4.87 27.66
CA ALA A 360 -0.20 -5.33 28.42
C ALA A 360 -1.17 -4.19 28.77
N GLU A 361 -0.63 -2.99 29.04
CA GLU A 361 -1.44 -1.80 29.34
C GLU A 361 -2.16 -1.28 28.08
N SER A 362 -1.49 -1.25 26.93
CA SER A 362 -2.09 -0.92 25.63
C SER A 362 -3.22 -1.89 25.28
N ALA A 363 -2.99 -3.19 25.46
CA ALA A 363 -4.00 -4.22 25.27
C ALA A 363 -5.20 -4.03 26.21
N ALA A 364 -4.95 -3.74 27.48
CA ALA A 364 -6.00 -3.48 28.46
C ALA A 364 -6.82 -2.22 28.12
N ARG A 365 -6.18 -1.15 27.62
CA ARG A 365 -6.89 0.05 27.14
C ARG A 365 -7.76 -0.24 25.93
N TRP A 366 -7.23 -0.99 24.96
CA TRP A 366 -7.99 -1.43 23.78
C TRP A 366 -9.25 -2.22 24.17
N VAL A 367 -9.09 -3.26 25.00
CA VAL A 367 -10.21 -4.08 25.51
C VAL A 367 -11.23 -3.22 26.28
N THR A 368 -10.76 -2.28 27.12
CA THR A 368 -11.63 -1.37 27.86
C THR A 368 -12.41 -0.45 26.91
N ALA A 369 -11.77 0.05 25.86
CA ALA A 369 -12.39 0.91 24.86
C ALA A 369 -13.49 0.20 24.07
N LEU A 370 -13.23 -1.04 23.61
CA LEU A 370 -14.23 -1.85 22.93
C LEU A 370 -15.42 -2.16 23.84
N ALA A 371 -15.18 -2.56 25.09
CA ALA A 371 -16.25 -2.83 26.06
C ALA A 371 -17.08 -1.55 26.34
N THR A 372 -16.43 -0.40 26.47
CA THR A 372 -17.12 0.89 26.67
C THR A 372 -18.00 1.24 25.47
N TRP A 373 -17.49 1.06 24.26
CA TRP A 373 -18.27 1.28 23.03
C TRP A 373 -19.47 0.33 22.96
N LEU A 374 -19.32 -0.95 23.33
CA LEU A 374 -20.41 -1.92 23.35
C LEU A 374 -21.50 -1.56 24.37
N HIS A 375 -21.14 -1.11 25.57
CA HIS A 375 -22.13 -0.65 26.56
C HIS A 375 -22.91 0.56 26.05
N TRP A 376 -22.21 1.56 25.48
CA TRP A 376 -22.86 2.71 24.85
C TRP A 376 -23.82 2.27 23.73
N TYR A 377 -23.40 1.34 22.88
CA TYR A 377 -24.24 0.83 21.80
C TYR A 377 -25.51 0.14 22.35
N LEU A 378 -25.40 -0.67 23.40
CA LEU A 378 -26.55 -1.35 24.03
C LEU A 378 -27.54 -0.38 24.68
N GLU A 379 -27.10 0.78 25.16
CA GLU A 379 -27.99 1.80 25.73
C GLU A 379 -28.83 2.47 24.64
N GLY A 380 -28.29 2.62 23.43
CA GLY A 380 -28.98 3.23 22.30
C GLY A 380 -29.75 2.27 21.39
N ALA A 381 -29.43 0.97 21.43
CA ALA A 381 -29.98 -0.03 20.52
C ALA A 381 -31.12 -0.84 21.17
N SER A 382 -32.13 -1.17 20.37
CA SER A 382 -33.20 -2.09 20.75
C SER A 382 -33.18 -3.29 19.81
N ALA A 383 -33.06 -4.51 20.35
CA ALA A 383 -33.16 -5.73 19.57
C ALA A 383 -34.64 -6.00 19.27
N VAL A 384 -35.12 -5.67 18.07
CA VAL A 384 -36.50 -5.95 17.67
C VAL A 384 -36.48 -6.69 16.34
N GLY A 385 -36.67 -8.01 16.40
CA GLY A 385 -36.81 -8.84 15.19
C GLY A 385 -36.98 -10.31 15.54
N SER A 386 -37.82 -11.02 14.77
CA SER A 386 -37.95 -12.47 14.86
C SER A 386 -36.96 -13.22 13.96
N ASP A 387 -36.36 -12.53 12.98
CA ASP A 387 -35.36 -13.09 12.06
C ASP A 387 -33.95 -12.66 12.47
N TRP A 388 -33.17 -13.61 12.99
CA TRP A 388 -31.80 -13.40 13.43
C TRP A 388 -30.84 -12.98 12.31
N ARG A 389 -31.11 -13.30 11.03
CA ARG A 389 -30.28 -12.81 9.92
C ARG A 389 -30.44 -11.32 9.73
N GLN A 390 -31.67 -10.83 9.81
CA GLN A 390 -31.96 -9.40 9.71
C GLN A 390 -31.39 -8.63 10.91
N VAL A 391 -31.51 -9.19 12.11
CA VAL A 391 -30.90 -8.62 13.33
C VAL A 391 -29.37 -8.56 13.19
N ALA A 392 -28.75 -9.61 12.64
CA ALA A 392 -27.32 -9.64 12.34
C ALA A 392 -26.87 -8.55 11.35
N GLU A 393 -27.64 -8.33 10.28
CA GLU A 393 -27.38 -7.26 9.31
C GLU A 393 -27.48 -5.87 9.95
N GLN A 394 -28.50 -5.67 10.77
CA GLN A 394 -28.79 -4.39 11.43
C GLN A 394 -27.72 -4.04 12.46
N HIS A 395 -27.31 -5.01 13.29
CA HIS A 395 -26.37 -4.81 14.39
C HIS A 395 -24.96 -5.34 14.07
N LEU A 396 -24.58 -5.39 12.79
CA LEU A 396 -23.34 -6.01 12.33
C LEU A 396 -22.09 -5.47 13.05
N VAL A 397 -21.98 -4.15 13.22
CA VAL A 397 -20.83 -3.53 13.90
C VAL A 397 -20.76 -3.98 15.35
N PHE A 398 -21.91 -4.10 16.03
CA PHE A 398 -21.96 -4.57 17.42
C PHE A 398 -21.46 -6.00 17.57
N TYR A 399 -21.92 -6.91 16.69
CA TYR A 399 -21.47 -8.30 16.74
C TYR A 399 -20.00 -8.45 16.36
N ALA A 400 -19.52 -7.71 15.36
CA ALA A 400 -18.11 -7.70 14.99
C ALA A 400 -17.21 -7.16 16.12
N VAL A 401 -17.60 -6.07 16.77
CA VAL A 401 -16.87 -5.52 17.94
C VAL A 401 -16.90 -6.47 19.12
N THR A 402 -18.02 -7.18 19.33
CA THR A 402 -18.11 -8.21 20.36
C THR A 402 -17.13 -9.35 20.09
N GLY A 403 -17.04 -9.82 18.84
CA GLY A 403 -16.05 -10.82 18.44
C GLY A 403 -14.62 -10.33 18.60
N ALA A 404 -14.35 -9.10 18.17
CA ALA A 404 -13.05 -8.45 18.33
C ALA A 404 -12.64 -8.30 19.81
N LEU A 405 -13.58 -7.98 20.70
CA LEU A 405 -13.36 -7.91 22.14
C LEU A 405 -13.02 -9.29 22.71
N VAL A 406 -13.84 -10.29 22.42
CA VAL A 406 -13.67 -11.67 22.89
C VAL A 406 -12.31 -12.21 22.43
N TYR A 407 -11.99 -12.05 21.15
CA TYR A 407 -10.72 -12.46 20.56
C TYR A 407 -9.52 -11.82 21.26
N ALA A 408 -9.52 -10.48 21.42
CA ALA A 408 -8.43 -9.78 22.10
C ALA A 408 -8.25 -10.25 23.55
N ILE A 409 -9.33 -10.54 24.27
CA ILE A 409 -9.27 -11.06 25.65
C ILE A 409 -8.69 -12.47 25.68
N VAL A 410 -9.14 -13.38 24.80
CA VAL A 410 -8.61 -14.75 24.73
C VAL A 410 -7.12 -14.73 24.42
N SER A 411 -6.71 -13.99 23.38
CA SER A 411 -5.31 -13.92 22.94
C SER A 411 -4.36 -13.27 23.95
N ARG A 412 -4.84 -12.30 24.74
CA ARG A 412 -4.04 -11.60 25.75
C ARG A 412 -4.42 -11.99 27.17
N CYS A 413 -5.09 -13.13 27.36
CA CYS A 413 -5.65 -13.45 28.66
C CYS A 413 -4.57 -13.57 29.73
N GLU A 414 -3.43 -14.18 29.39
CA GLU A 414 -2.24 -14.22 30.25
C GLU A 414 -1.87 -12.81 30.71
N ASP A 415 -1.44 -11.96 29.79
CA ASP A 415 -1.01 -10.58 30.04
C ASP A 415 -2.03 -9.77 30.87
N LEU A 416 -3.32 -9.93 30.57
CA LEU A 416 -4.42 -9.18 31.21
C LEU A 416 -4.75 -9.67 32.63
N THR A 417 -4.39 -10.91 32.97
CA THR A 417 -4.74 -11.53 34.26
C THR A 417 -3.55 -11.79 35.18
N LEU A 418 -2.33 -11.50 34.71
CA LEU A 418 -1.09 -11.63 35.48
C LEU A 418 -1.19 -10.97 36.87
N SER A 419 -1.82 -9.79 36.94
CA SER A 419 -1.99 -9.03 38.19
C SER A 419 -3.44 -9.05 38.66
N GLU A 420 -3.66 -8.94 39.99
CA GLU A 420 -5.01 -8.76 40.53
C GLU A 420 -5.66 -7.47 40.01
N ALA A 421 -4.88 -6.40 39.81
CA ALA A 421 -5.37 -5.17 39.21
C ALA A 421 -5.90 -5.38 37.78
N GLY A 422 -5.25 -6.24 36.98
CA GLY A 422 -5.71 -6.62 35.65
C GLY A 422 -7.00 -7.45 35.69
N ARG A 423 -7.09 -8.42 36.62
CA ARG A 423 -8.32 -9.20 36.85
C ARG A 423 -9.48 -8.30 37.28
N GLU A 424 -9.25 -7.37 38.20
CA GLU A 424 -10.26 -6.40 38.63
C GLU A 424 -10.69 -5.47 37.49
N ARG A 425 -9.74 -5.03 36.65
CA ARG A 425 -10.05 -4.27 35.44
C ARG A 425 -11.00 -5.06 34.53
N LEU A 426 -10.73 -6.34 34.26
CA LEU A 426 -11.63 -7.18 33.46
C LEU A 426 -13.02 -7.35 34.09
N ARG A 427 -13.11 -7.54 35.42
CA ARG A 427 -14.39 -7.60 36.14
C ARG A 427 -15.16 -6.29 36.02
N SER A 428 -14.47 -5.15 36.10
CA SER A 428 -15.06 -3.82 35.98
C SER A 428 -15.70 -3.54 34.61
N LEU A 429 -15.31 -4.28 33.56
CA LEU A 429 -15.89 -4.17 32.22
C LEU A 429 -17.33 -4.69 32.13
N ARG A 430 -17.85 -5.38 33.17
CA ARG A 430 -19.21 -5.92 33.22
C ARG A 430 -19.55 -6.80 32.00
N LEU A 431 -18.61 -7.65 31.59
CA LEU A 431 -18.75 -8.52 30.40
C LEU A 431 -20.00 -9.42 30.48
N ALA A 432 -20.37 -9.90 31.68
CA ALA A 432 -21.59 -10.68 31.89
C ALA A 432 -22.86 -9.96 31.38
N ARG A 433 -22.95 -8.63 31.60
CA ARG A 433 -24.09 -7.82 31.13
C ARG A 433 -24.11 -7.70 29.61
N LEU A 434 -22.95 -7.60 28.97
CA LEU A 434 -22.86 -7.56 27.50
C LEU A 434 -23.29 -8.89 26.89
N LEU A 435 -22.74 -9.99 27.40
CA LEU A 435 -22.93 -11.33 26.83
C LEU A 435 -24.34 -11.89 27.07
N ARG A 436 -24.97 -11.53 28.19
CA ARG A 436 -26.36 -11.89 28.52
C ARG A 436 -27.40 -10.84 28.07
N SER A 437 -27.00 -9.91 27.20
CA SER A 437 -27.91 -8.91 26.66
C SER A 437 -28.95 -9.54 25.73
N PRO A 438 -30.12 -8.91 25.52
CA PRO A 438 -31.15 -9.40 24.61
C PRO A 438 -30.70 -9.48 23.13
N MET A 439 -29.52 -8.94 22.81
CA MET A 439 -28.89 -9.05 21.49
C MET A 439 -28.29 -10.44 21.22
N GLU A 440 -28.23 -11.34 22.23
CA GLU A 440 -27.62 -12.68 22.17
C GLU A 440 -26.29 -12.73 21.40
N PRO A 441 -25.26 -11.91 21.76
CA PRO A 441 -24.04 -11.81 20.95
C PRO A 441 -23.30 -13.13 20.79
N LEU A 442 -23.34 -14.02 21.79
CA LEU A 442 -22.69 -15.33 21.73
C LEU A 442 -23.25 -16.24 20.62
N ARG A 443 -24.52 -16.06 20.24
CA ARG A 443 -25.15 -16.81 19.14
C ARG A 443 -24.53 -16.49 17.78
N MET A 444 -23.99 -15.29 17.65
CA MET A 444 -23.45 -14.74 16.40
C MET A 444 -21.93 -14.92 16.27
N LEU A 445 -21.26 -15.41 17.32
CA LEU A 445 -19.82 -15.64 17.34
C LEU A 445 -19.48 -17.10 16.99
N PRO A 446 -18.27 -17.36 16.47
CA PRO A 446 -17.78 -18.73 16.30
C PRO A 446 -17.81 -19.52 17.61
N THR A 447 -18.29 -20.76 17.57
CA THR A 447 -18.47 -21.59 18.76
C THR A 447 -17.12 -21.86 19.44
N ALA A 448 -16.09 -22.15 18.66
CA ALA A 448 -14.73 -22.33 19.15
C ALA A 448 -14.21 -21.13 19.97
N LEU A 449 -14.43 -19.91 19.45
CA LEU A 449 -14.03 -18.68 20.13
C LEU A 449 -14.79 -18.48 21.45
N THR A 450 -16.09 -18.78 21.46
CA THR A 450 -16.94 -18.68 22.67
C THR A 450 -16.53 -19.70 23.74
N ARG A 451 -16.24 -20.94 23.35
CA ARG A 451 -15.76 -21.99 24.28
C ARG A 451 -14.41 -21.61 24.89
N ALA A 452 -13.46 -21.18 24.06
CA ALA A 452 -12.16 -20.75 24.54
C ALA A 452 -12.27 -19.55 25.51
N PHE A 453 -13.14 -18.60 25.21
CA PHE A 453 -13.39 -17.46 26.10
C PHE A 453 -13.94 -17.89 27.47
N GLY A 454 -14.94 -18.78 27.48
CA GLY A 454 -15.51 -19.34 28.71
C GLY A 454 -14.45 -20.08 29.54
N ALA A 455 -13.74 -21.03 28.92
CA ALA A 455 -12.70 -21.81 29.59
C ALA A 455 -11.60 -20.90 30.19
N THR A 456 -11.12 -19.92 29.42
CA THR A 456 -10.01 -19.07 29.85
C THR A 456 -10.39 -18.15 31.01
N LEU A 457 -11.59 -17.55 31.00
CA LEU A 457 -12.01 -16.65 32.07
C LEU A 457 -12.47 -17.38 33.34
N SER A 458 -13.10 -18.56 33.19
CA SER A 458 -13.48 -19.41 34.32
C SER A 458 -12.23 -19.92 35.04
N GLY A 459 -11.23 -20.42 34.30
CA GLY A 459 -9.95 -20.89 34.86
C GLY A 459 -9.18 -19.82 35.64
N ARG A 460 -9.42 -18.53 35.34
CA ARG A 460 -8.74 -17.39 35.98
C ARG A 460 -9.62 -16.64 36.99
N GLN A 461 -10.77 -17.18 37.36
CA GLN A 461 -11.72 -16.62 38.33
C GLN A 461 -12.14 -15.16 38.00
N VAL A 462 -12.31 -14.86 36.70
CA VAL A 462 -12.76 -13.54 36.24
C VAL A 462 -14.26 -13.54 35.95
N LEU A 463 -14.75 -14.55 35.23
CA LEU A 463 -16.15 -14.69 34.85
C LEU A 463 -16.45 -16.17 34.61
N ASP A 464 -17.59 -16.64 35.12
CA ASP A 464 -18.11 -17.99 34.84
C ASP A 464 -19.29 -17.90 33.87
N LEU A 465 -19.20 -18.68 32.78
CA LEU A 465 -20.20 -18.77 31.71
C LEU A 465 -20.72 -20.21 31.52
N SER A 466 -20.46 -21.10 32.47
CA SER A 466 -20.93 -22.50 32.42
C SER A 466 -22.45 -22.63 32.29
N ASP A 467 -23.21 -21.62 32.72
CA ASP A 467 -24.66 -21.54 32.58
C ASP A 467 -25.14 -21.29 31.14
N MET A 468 -24.24 -20.90 30.23
CA MET A 468 -24.56 -20.50 28.85
C MET A 468 -24.19 -21.57 27.79
N GLU A 469 -23.57 -22.69 28.18
CA GLU A 469 -23.09 -23.73 27.26
C GLU A 469 -24.21 -24.52 26.54
N SER A 470 -25.49 -24.26 26.87
CA SER A 470 -26.59 -25.17 26.55
C SER A 470 -27.48 -24.77 25.36
N THR A 471 -26.99 -24.02 24.38
CA THR A 471 -27.84 -23.72 23.20
C THR A 471 -27.16 -24.16 21.92
N GLU A 472 -27.33 -25.45 21.58
CA GLU A 472 -27.19 -26.01 20.23
C GLU A 472 -28.22 -25.43 19.23
N ALA A 473 -28.54 -24.14 19.34
CA ALA A 473 -29.33 -23.46 18.34
C ALA A 473 -28.44 -23.22 17.13
N GLU A 474 -28.88 -23.65 15.94
CA GLU A 474 -28.26 -23.42 14.64
C GLU A 474 -27.53 -22.06 14.61
N THR A 475 -26.20 -22.08 14.79
CA THR A 475 -25.40 -20.87 14.97
C THR A 475 -25.24 -20.18 13.63
N LEU A 476 -25.91 -19.05 13.46
CA LEU A 476 -25.67 -18.09 12.39
C LEU A 476 -24.37 -17.34 12.73
N ALA A 477 -23.22 -17.99 12.61
CA ALA A 477 -21.94 -17.39 12.96
C ALA A 477 -21.48 -16.39 11.88
N LEU A 478 -21.04 -15.21 12.33
CA LEU A 478 -20.36 -14.25 11.48
C LEU A 478 -18.96 -14.74 11.14
N GLU A 479 -18.60 -14.65 9.87
CA GLU A 479 -17.26 -14.98 9.38
C GLU A 479 -16.27 -13.85 9.67
N LEU A 480 -15.84 -13.71 10.92
CA LEU A 480 -14.88 -12.69 11.33
C LEU A 480 -13.46 -13.09 10.90
N PHE A 481 -12.83 -12.25 10.06
CA PHE A 481 -11.47 -12.44 9.59
C PHE A 481 -10.50 -11.57 10.39
N TYR A 482 -9.53 -12.18 11.06
CA TYR A 482 -8.51 -11.47 11.82
C TYR A 482 -7.23 -11.31 10.98
N PRO A 483 -6.84 -10.09 10.57
CA PRO A 483 -5.85 -9.90 9.52
C PRO A 483 -4.42 -10.41 9.81
N PHE A 484 -4.03 -10.56 11.07
CA PHE A 484 -2.64 -10.83 11.48
C PHE A 484 -2.43 -12.25 12.05
N GLU A 485 -3.23 -13.24 11.67
CA GLU A 485 -3.13 -14.60 12.21
C GLU A 485 -1.98 -15.39 11.59
N GLU A 486 -2.04 -15.64 10.28
CA GLU A 486 -1.07 -16.49 9.58
C GLU A 486 -0.39 -15.72 8.44
N TYR A 487 0.92 -15.96 8.28
CA TYR A 487 1.71 -15.45 7.16
C TYR A 487 2.40 -16.59 6.43
N SER A 488 2.05 -16.82 5.17
CA SER A 488 2.49 -18.00 4.41
C SER A 488 3.57 -17.76 3.35
N LEU A 489 3.92 -16.50 3.04
CA LEU A 489 4.88 -16.20 1.98
C LEU A 489 6.34 -16.43 2.41
N PRO A 490 7.12 -17.25 1.68
CA PRO A 490 8.39 -17.78 2.17
C PRO A 490 9.56 -16.80 2.29
N LEU A 491 9.68 -15.78 1.43
CA LEU A 491 10.79 -14.83 1.46
C LEU A 491 10.58 -13.77 2.53
N SER A 492 9.44 -13.08 2.46
CA SER A 492 9.11 -11.92 3.28
C SER A 492 8.74 -12.26 4.73
N VAL A 493 8.43 -13.52 5.05
CA VAL A 493 8.11 -13.99 6.42
C VAL A 493 9.22 -13.69 7.43
N ARG A 494 10.47 -13.54 6.97
CA ARG A 494 11.62 -13.17 7.81
C ARG A 494 11.41 -11.84 8.54
N HIS A 495 10.75 -10.87 7.91
CA HIS A 495 10.43 -9.58 8.51
C HIS A 495 9.31 -9.67 9.53
N VAL A 496 8.36 -10.59 9.32
CA VAL A 496 7.18 -10.78 10.18
C VAL A 496 7.54 -11.55 11.46
N ARG A 497 8.31 -12.65 11.34
CA ARG A 497 8.59 -13.59 12.45
C ARG A 497 9.13 -12.94 13.71
N GLN A 498 9.95 -11.90 13.60
CA GLN A 498 10.55 -11.23 14.76
C GLN A 498 9.53 -10.42 15.56
N HIS A 499 8.49 -9.90 14.91
CA HIS A 499 7.49 -9.02 15.52
C HIS A 499 6.16 -9.73 15.82
N HIS A 500 5.88 -10.84 15.14
CA HIS A 500 4.65 -11.62 15.27
C HIS A 500 4.67 -12.52 16.50
N ARG A 501 3.68 -12.36 17.37
CA ARG A 501 3.37 -13.26 18.47
C ARG A 501 2.44 -14.34 17.90
N GLN A 502 2.97 -15.55 17.80
CA GLN A 502 2.11 -16.73 17.59
C GLN A 502 1.31 -16.96 18.86
N MET A 503 0.02 -17.24 18.69
CA MET A 503 -0.80 -17.83 19.74
C MET A 503 -0.16 -19.16 20.16
N GLY A 504 -0.15 -19.47 21.46
CA GLY A 504 0.72 -20.47 22.09
C GLY A 504 0.82 -21.83 21.37
N GLY A 505 2.00 -22.44 21.40
CA GLY A 505 2.28 -23.72 20.76
C GLY A 505 1.91 -24.95 21.61
N GLN A 506 1.49 -26.01 20.92
CA GLN A 506 1.37 -27.41 21.35
C GLN A 506 0.78 -27.63 22.75
N GLY A 507 -0.56 -27.68 22.80
CA GLY A 507 -1.30 -28.33 23.89
C GLY A 507 -2.25 -27.44 24.69
N ASP A 508 -2.51 -26.22 24.23
CA ASP A 508 -3.51 -25.32 24.82
C ASP A 508 -4.87 -25.46 24.09
N PRO A 509 -6.02 -25.20 24.75
CA PRO A 509 -7.36 -25.23 24.13
C PRO A 509 -7.55 -24.19 23.00
N ALA A 510 -6.50 -23.45 22.64
CA ALA A 510 -6.41 -22.53 21.52
C ALA A 510 -5.99 -23.21 20.19
N ASP A 511 -5.26 -24.32 20.22
CA ASP A 511 -4.98 -25.15 19.02
C ASP A 511 -6.31 -25.75 18.45
N GLU A 512 -7.31 -25.90 19.31
CA GLU A 512 -8.69 -26.24 18.94
C GLU A 512 -9.41 -25.07 18.24
N ILE A 513 -9.08 -23.80 18.50
CA ILE A 513 -9.72 -22.66 17.81
C ILE A 513 -9.27 -22.59 16.34
N ASP A 514 -8.00 -22.87 16.06
CA ASP A 514 -7.41 -22.87 14.71
C ASP A 514 -7.93 -24.04 13.85
N THR A 515 -8.05 -25.22 14.46
CA THR A 515 -8.58 -26.42 13.80
C THR A 515 -10.11 -26.38 13.67
N LEU A 516 -10.84 -25.84 14.65
CA LEU A 516 -12.31 -25.77 14.62
C LEU A 516 -12.86 -24.58 13.84
N THR A 517 -12.20 -23.43 13.74
CA THR A 517 -12.62 -22.37 12.79
C THR A 517 -12.52 -22.84 11.34
N SER A 518 -11.58 -23.74 11.05
CA SER A 518 -11.41 -24.41 9.76
C SER A 518 -12.33 -25.64 9.57
N GLN A 519 -12.63 -26.42 10.61
CA GLN A 519 -13.49 -27.63 10.54
C GLN A 519 -15.00 -27.36 10.76
N GLU A 520 -15.39 -26.34 11.52
CA GLU A 520 -16.79 -25.87 11.67
C GLU A 520 -17.33 -25.18 10.39
N ALA A 521 -16.53 -25.14 9.31
CA ALA A 521 -16.84 -24.60 7.98
C ALA A 521 -18.03 -25.27 7.24
N ARG A 522 -18.72 -26.23 7.86
CA ARG A 522 -19.91 -26.91 7.29
C ARG A 522 -21.26 -26.31 7.70
N GLY A 523 -21.29 -25.30 8.58
CA GLY A 523 -22.51 -24.59 8.98
C GLY A 523 -22.91 -23.42 8.06
N ARG A 524 -24.17 -22.95 8.15
CA ARG A 524 -24.72 -21.78 7.41
C ARG A 524 -24.02 -20.47 7.83
N ARG A 525 -22.83 -20.19 7.29
CA ARG A 525 -22.07 -18.95 7.53
C ARG A 525 -22.77 -17.73 6.97
N ILE A 526 -22.60 -16.61 7.68
CA ILE A 526 -22.97 -15.29 7.21
C ILE A 526 -21.69 -14.50 6.91
N SER A 527 -21.46 -14.18 5.63
CA SER A 527 -20.39 -13.25 5.26
C SER A 527 -20.80 -11.83 5.62
N TRP A 528 -20.11 -11.23 6.61
CA TRP A 528 -20.38 -9.85 7.01
C TRP A 528 -20.10 -8.85 5.89
N TYR A 529 -19.21 -9.17 4.93
CA TYR A 529 -18.85 -8.26 3.86
C TYR A 529 -20.04 -7.96 2.93
N GLY A 530 -20.81 -8.99 2.57
CA GLY A 530 -22.04 -8.81 1.78
C GLY A 530 -23.11 -8.00 2.51
N MET A 531 -23.11 -8.03 3.85
CA MET A 531 -24.04 -7.27 4.71
C MET A 531 -23.58 -5.83 4.95
N ALA A 532 -22.27 -5.59 4.96
CA ALA A 532 -21.69 -4.28 5.22
C ALA A 532 -21.93 -3.27 4.08
N ASN A 533 -22.09 -3.76 2.84
CA ASN A 533 -22.36 -2.93 1.65
C ASN A 533 -23.85 -2.61 1.44
N ARG A 534 -24.76 -3.12 2.28
CA ARG A 534 -26.19 -2.75 2.25
C ARG A 534 -26.42 -1.51 3.14
N GLU A 535 -26.64 -0.37 2.51
CA GLU A 535 -26.96 0.88 3.21
C GLU A 535 -28.19 0.68 4.11
N GLN A 536 -28.02 0.92 5.41
CA GLN A 536 -29.16 1.22 6.30
C GLN A 536 -28.81 2.39 7.21
N SER A 537 -29.61 3.45 7.07
CA SER A 537 -29.56 4.68 7.85
C SER A 537 -30.28 4.49 9.20
N TRP A 538 -29.62 3.86 10.17
CA TRP A 538 -30.14 3.78 11.56
C TRP A 538 -29.33 4.60 12.58
N LEU A 539 -28.13 5.08 12.22
CA LEU A 539 -27.33 5.93 13.11
C LEU A 539 -27.86 7.37 13.24
N ALA A 540 -28.87 7.75 12.45
CA ALA A 540 -29.44 9.10 12.40
C ALA A 540 -30.17 9.57 13.70
N GLY A 541 -30.04 8.84 14.80
CA GLY A 541 -30.64 9.19 16.09
C GLY A 541 -29.86 8.75 17.34
N MET A 542 -28.65 8.19 17.20
CA MET A 542 -27.83 7.83 18.37
C MET A 542 -27.05 9.04 18.91
N PRO A 543 -26.92 9.21 20.25
CA PRO A 543 -26.10 10.26 20.83
C PRO A 543 -24.62 10.08 20.44
N SER A 544 -23.88 11.16 20.16
CA SER A 544 -22.47 11.07 19.74
C SER A 544 -21.61 10.30 20.76
N PHE A 545 -20.89 9.27 20.30
CA PHE A 545 -19.91 8.58 21.14
C PHE A 545 -18.60 9.37 21.17
N THR A 546 -18.20 9.84 22.35
CA THR A 546 -16.84 10.32 22.60
C THR A 546 -16.04 9.20 23.25
N PRO A 547 -14.95 8.70 22.60
CA PRO A 547 -14.07 7.73 23.23
C PRO A 547 -13.52 8.27 24.56
N PRO A 548 -13.25 7.42 25.56
CA PRO A 548 -12.66 7.84 26.83
C PRO A 548 -11.37 8.65 26.65
N ALA A 549 -11.18 9.70 27.45
CA ALA A 549 -10.04 10.63 27.35
C ALA A 549 -8.65 10.04 27.69
N TYR A 550 -8.59 8.80 28.18
CA TYR A 550 -7.34 8.06 28.46
C TYR A 550 -6.86 7.22 27.27
N LEU A 551 -7.59 7.26 26.15
CA LEU A 551 -7.10 6.88 24.83
C LEU A 551 -6.36 8.07 24.23
#